data_AF-K2DIZ2-F1
#
_entry.id   AF-K2DIZ2-F1
#
_cell.length_a   1.000
_cell.length_b   1.000
_cell.length_c   1.000
_cell.angle_alpha   90.00
_cell.angle_beta   90.00
_cell.angle_gamma   90.00
#
_symmetry.space_group_name_H-M   'P 1'
#
loop_
_entity.id
_entity.type
_entity.pdbx_description
1 polymer ?
#
loop_
_entity_poly.entity_id
_entity_poly.type
_entity_poly.pdbx_seq_one_letter_code
_entity_poly.pdbx_strand_id
1 'polypeptide(L)'
;MDHYAKAHFIFSKIKGGKLVIKMIESLRRFDIDEVAKQRLKIINFYMAHGEKACKEAFGADRKVISRWKQRLKTSKGSLASLTPNSTRPINIRTPRTRIEIVEFIKNQRETYFRIGKENLGTFDQQLKTDNIPHYFTYPHCPKIDSFIERYNRTLQNDIIDPYLDTIHNKGVFGEKLTEFNIYYNSQRPHHSLNKMSPLQYFISEGQMSHMSLTYTNT
;
A
#
# COMPACT_ATOMS: atom_id res chain seq x y z
N MET A 1 -6.42 -27.48 -34.29
CA MET A 1 -7.80 -27.24 -34.74
C MET A 1 -8.68 -27.20 -33.50
N ASP A 2 -8.68 -26.06 -32.81
CA ASP A 2 -9.49 -25.91 -31.59
C ASP A 2 -10.92 -25.58 -32.00
N HIS A 3 -11.75 -26.61 -32.15
CA HIS A 3 -13.20 -26.46 -32.26
C HIS A 3 -13.79 -26.11 -30.88
N TYR A 4 -13.54 -24.89 -30.41
CA TYR A 4 -14.38 -24.29 -29.37
C TYR A 4 -15.76 -24.04 -29.97
N ALA A 5 -16.69 -24.98 -29.75
CA ALA A 5 -18.11 -24.74 -29.98
C ALA A 5 -18.53 -23.53 -29.13
N LYS A 6 -18.72 -22.37 -29.76
CA LYS A 6 -19.30 -21.20 -29.09
C LYS A 6 -20.67 -21.61 -28.56
N ALA A 7 -20.81 -21.69 -27.24
CA ALA A 7 -22.08 -21.96 -26.58
C ALA A 7 -23.05 -20.81 -26.93
N HIS A 8 -23.90 -21.03 -27.93
CA HIS A 8 -24.94 -20.08 -28.29
C HIS A 8 -26.08 -20.22 -27.29
N PHE A 9 -26.27 -19.20 -26.45
CA PHE A 9 -27.36 -19.13 -25.47
C PHE A 9 -28.71 -19.40 -26.16
N ILE A 10 -29.37 -20.50 -25.78
CA ILE A 10 -30.62 -21.01 -26.39
C ILE A 10 -31.73 -19.93 -26.40
N PHE A 11 -31.73 -19.05 -25.39
CA PHE A 11 -32.69 -17.96 -25.23
C PHE A 11 -32.49 -16.77 -26.19
N SER A 12 -31.42 -16.73 -26.98
CA SER A 12 -31.15 -15.64 -27.93
C SER A 12 -32.15 -15.59 -29.10
N LYS A 13 -32.75 -16.73 -29.47
CA LYS A 13 -33.71 -16.87 -30.58
C LYS A 13 -35.18 -16.69 -30.16
N ILE A 14 -35.48 -16.62 -28.87
CA ILE A 14 -36.85 -16.47 -28.34
C ILE A 14 -37.22 -14.98 -28.34
N LYS A 15 -38.33 -14.63 -29.00
CA LYS A 15 -38.88 -13.27 -29.00
C LYS A 15 -39.20 -12.86 -27.55
N GLY A 16 -38.45 -11.88 -27.02
CA GLY A 16 -38.55 -11.45 -25.62
C GLY A 16 -37.51 -12.04 -24.66
N GLY A 17 -36.66 -12.98 -25.09
CA GLY A 17 -35.60 -13.57 -24.24
C GLY A 17 -34.63 -12.53 -23.66
N LYS A 18 -34.30 -11.47 -24.41
CA LYS A 18 -33.50 -10.33 -23.93
C LYS A 18 -34.18 -9.57 -22.78
N LEU A 19 -35.51 -9.48 -22.75
CA LEU A 19 -36.25 -8.82 -21.68
C LEU A 19 -36.23 -9.66 -20.41
N VAL A 20 -36.40 -10.98 -20.54
CA VAL A 20 -36.33 -11.93 -19.43
C VAL A 20 -34.95 -11.92 -18.79
N ILE A 21 -33.87 -11.93 -19.58
CA ILE A 21 -32.49 -11.86 -19.07
C ILE A 21 -32.26 -10.55 -18.30
N LYS A 22 -32.67 -9.40 -18.85
CA LYS A 22 -32.57 -8.10 -18.17
C LYS A 22 -33.38 -8.04 -16.87
N MET A 23 -34.54 -8.70 -16.83
CA MET A 23 -35.37 -8.80 -15.63
C MET A 23 -34.67 -9.63 -14.55
N ILE A 24 -34.12 -10.79 -14.90
CA ILE A 24 -33.38 -11.66 -13.96
C ILE A 24 -32.15 -10.93 -13.42
N GLU A 25 -31.41 -10.24 -14.28
CA GLU A 25 -30.24 -9.44 -13.88
C GLU A 25 -30.64 -8.31 -12.91
N SER A 26 -31.74 -7.62 -13.19
CA SER A 26 -32.32 -6.60 -12.30
C SER A 26 -32.68 -7.17 -10.93
N LEU A 27 -33.37 -8.32 -10.90
CA LEU A 27 -33.76 -8.98 -9.65
C LEU A 27 -32.55 -9.44 -8.83
N ARG A 28 -31.52 -9.99 -9.49
CA ARG A 28 -30.27 -10.37 -8.82
C ARG A 28 -29.55 -9.19 -8.20
N ARG A 29 -29.46 -8.06 -8.92
CA ARG A 29 -28.84 -6.83 -8.38
C ARG A 29 -29.58 -6.31 -7.15
N PHE A 30 -30.90 -6.38 -7.15
CA PHE A 30 -31.72 -6.01 -6.00
C PHE A 30 -31.50 -6.97 -4.81
N ASP A 31 -31.45 -8.27 -5.07
CA ASP A 31 -31.30 -9.29 -4.03
C ASP A 31 -29.93 -9.26 -3.34
N ILE A 32 -28.90 -8.76 -4.03
CA ILE A 32 -27.57 -8.58 -3.43
C ILE A 32 -27.51 -7.33 -2.54
N ASP A 33 -28.33 -6.31 -2.82
CA ASP A 33 -28.21 -4.99 -2.21
C ASP A 33 -29.15 -4.84 -0.99
N GLU A 34 -28.56 -4.94 0.20
CA GLU A 34 -29.28 -4.79 1.47
C GLU A 34 -29.95 -3.41 1.63
N VAL A 35 -29.36 -2.36 1.08
CA VAL A 35 -29.95 -1.01 1.12
C VAL A 35 -31.22 -0.94 0.28
N ALA A 36 -31.22 -1.61 -0.88
CA ALA A 36 -32.39 -1.69 -1.74
C ALA A 36 -33.53 -2.47 -1.07
N LYS A 37 -33.22 -3.61 -0.43
CA LYS A 37 -34.19 -4.38 0.37
C LYS A 37 -34.79 -3.57 1.51
N GLN A 38 -33.93 -2.85 2.25
CA GLN A 38 -34.37 -1.98 3.34
C GLN A 38 -35.29 -0.86 2.84
N ARG A 39 -34.98 -0.23 1.71
CA ARG A 39 -35.85 0.77 1.07
C ARG A 39 -37.22 0.19 0.72
N LEU A 40 -37.26 -1.02 0.16
CA LEU A 40 -38.53 -1.70 -0.16
C LEU A 40 -39.35 -1.98 1.12
N LYS A 41 -38.71 -2.47 2.18
CA LYS A 41 -39.34 -2.70 3.50
C LYS A 41 -39.96 -1.41 4.05
N ILE A 42 -39.22 -0.30 4.00
CA ILE A 42 -39.71 1.01 4.47
C ILE A 42 -40.88 1.51 3.63
N ILE A 43 -40.85 1.34 2.31
CA ILE A 43 -41.96 1.72 1.42
C ILE A 43 -43.22 0.93 1.79
N ASN A 44 -43.10 -0.38 1.99
CA ASN A 44 -44.23 -1.24 2.35
C ASN A 44 -44.80 -0.85 3.73
N PHE A 45 -43.92 -0.61 4.71
CA PHE A 45 -44.32 -0.15 6.03
C PHE A 45 -45.05 1.20 5.99
N TYR A 46 -44.56 2.15 5.19
CA TYR A 46 -45.21 3.43 4.98
C TYR A 46 -46.59 3.30 4.36
N MET A 47 -46.80 2.38 3.40
CA MET A 47 -48.15 2.14 2.84
C MET A 47 -49.12 1.62 3.91
N ALA A 48 -48.64 0.83 4.86
CA ALA A 48 -49.46 0.22 5.90
C ALA A 48 -49.76 1.16 7.08
N HIS A 49 -48.76 1.93 7.54
CA HIS A 49 -48.84 2.66 8.83
C HIS A 49 -48.73 4.18 8.71
N GLY A 50 -48.42 4.71 7.52
CA GLY A 50 -48.31 6.14 7.27
C GLY A 50 -47.03 6.80 7.79
N GLU A 51 -46.99 8.14 7.75
CA GLU A 51 -45.77 8.94 7.92
C GLU A 51 -45.22 8.94 9.35
N LYS A 52 -46.08 9.14 10.36
CA LYS A 52 -45.67 9.26 11.77
C LYS A 52 -44.96 7.99 12.25
N ALA A 53 -45.58 6.83 12.03
CA ALA A 53 -45.01 5.54 12.39
C ALA A 53 -43.72 5.24 11.63
N CYS A 54 -43.63 5.63 10.35
CA CYS A 54 -42.43 5.36 9.54
C CYS A 54 -41.23 6.22 9.98
N LYS A 55 -41.48 7.48 10.35
CA LYS A 55 -40.46 8.37 10.91
C LYS A 55 -39.95 7.87 12.25
N GLU A 56 -40.83 7.36 13.11
CA GLU A 56 -40.48 6.80 14.41
C GLU A 56 -39.69 5.48 14.29
N ALA A 57 -40.11 4.56 13.41
CA ALA A 57 -39.48 3.25 13.28
C ALA A 57 -38.18 3.24 12.45
N PHE A 58 -38.07 4.09 11.42
CA PHE A 58 -36.97 4.04 10.44
C PHE A 58 -36.25 5.37 10.22
N GLY A 59 -36.70 6.48 10.83
CA GLY A 59 -36.12 7.82 10.60
C GLY A 59 -36.27 8.34 9.17
N ALA A 60 -37.10 7.70 8.34
CA ALA A 60 -37.27 8.05 6.94
C ALA A 60 -38.40 9.09 6.76
N ASP A 61 -38.06 10.29 6.28
CA ASP A 61 -39.06 11.32 5.99
C ASP A 61 -39.90 10.99 4.74
N ARG A 62 -41.16 11.47 4.71
CA ARG A 62 -42.07 11.34 3.56
C ARG A 62 -41.43 11.77 2.24
N LYS A 63 -40.59 12.80 2.24
CA LYS A 63 -39.89 13.29 1.03
C LYS A 63 -38.96 12.23 0.45
N VAL A 64 -38.26 11.47 1.29
CA VAL A 64 -37.34 10.40 0.86
C VAL A 64 -38.12 9.24 0.27
N ILE A 65 -39.18 8.80 0.96
CA ILE A 65 -40.05 7.69 0.53
C ILE A 65 -40.75 8.02 -0.79
N SER A 66 -41.24 9.26 -0.93
CA SER A 66 -41.87 9.75 -2.17
C SER A 66 -40.90 9.70 -3.35
N ARG A 67 -39.62 10.07 -3.16
CA ARG A 67 -38.59 9.94 -4.21
C ARG A 67 -38.38 8.49 -4.63
N TRP A 68 -38.35 7.55 -3.69
CA TRP A 68 -38.22 6.12 -4.01
C TRP A 68 -39.44 5.56 -4.76
N LYS A 69 -40.66 5.92 -4.35
CA LYS A 69 -41.89 5.59 -5.08
C LYS A 69 -41.88 6.14 -6.51
N GLN A 70 -41.42 7.39 -6.67
CA GLN A 70 -41.30 8.00 -7.99
C GLN A 70 -40.30 7.25 -8.87
N ARG A 71 -39.16 6.80 -8.31
CA ARG A 71 -38.19 5.97 -9.04
C ARG A 71 -38.81 4.68 -9.54
N LEU A 72 -39.55 3.96 -8.68
CA LEU A 72 -40.27 2.73 -9.07
C LEU A 72 -41.29 2.99 -10.18
N LYS A 73 -42.03 4.11 -10.11
CA LYS A 73 -42.99 4.50 -11.15
C LYS A 73 -42.30 4.77 -12.49
N THR A 74 -41.23 5.58 -12.48
CA THR A 74 -40.45 5.91 -13.68
C THR A 74 -39.78 4.67 -14.29
N SER A 75 -39.33 3.73 -13.45
CA SER A 75 -38.69 2.49 -13.89
C SER A 75 -39.67 1.34 -14.18
N LYS A 76 -40.97 1.60 -14.31
CA LYS A 76 -42.03 0.61 -14.57
C LYS A 76 -42.01 -0.59 -13.60
N GLY A 77 -41.74 -0.34 -12.31
CA GLY A 77 -41.76 -1.36 -11.26
C GLY A 77 -40.45 -2.14 -11.06
N SER A 78 -39.36 -1.78 -11.75
CA SER A 78 -38.06 -2.43 -11.55
C SER A 78 -37.50 -2.20 -10.14
N LEU A 79 -37.32 -3.28 -9.36
CA LEU A 79 -36.79 -3.22 -7.98
C LEU A 79 -35.34 -2.74 -7.93
N ALA A 80 -34.53 -3.01 -8.96
CA ALA A 80 -33.16 -2.50 -9.05
C ALA A 80 -33.07 -0.96 -9.08
N SER A 81 -34.17 -0.24 -9.33
CA SER A 81 -34.21 1.23 -9.25
C SER A 81 -34.05 1.76 -7.81
N LEU A 82 -34.21 0.89 -6.81
CA LEU A 82 -34.03 1.20 -5.41
C LEU A 82 -32.57 1.07 -4.95
N THR A 83 -31.65 0.59 -5.78
CA THR A 83 -30.22 0.55 -5.42
C THR A 83 -29.66 1.98 -5.29
N PRO A 84 -28.68 2.23 -4.40
CA PRO A 84 -28.04 3.53 -4.28
C PRO A 84 -27.20 3.81 -5.53
N ASN A 85 -27.43 4.98 -6.12
CA ASN A 85 -26.56 5.49 -7.18
C ASN A 85 -25.20 5.86 -6.58
N SER A 86 -24.16 5.84 -7.42
CA SER A 86 -22.85 6.34 -7.06
C SER A 86 -22.94 7.78 -6.54
N THR A 87 -22.35 8.02 -5.38
CA THR A 87 -22.16 9.36 -4.80
C THR A 87 -20.90 10.04 -5.32
N ARG A 88 -20.15 9.37 -6.22
CA ARG A 88 -18.92 9.91 -6.80
C ARG A 88 -19.24 11.15 -7.65
N PRO A 89 -18.51 12.27 -7.48
CA PRO A 89 -18.63 13.43 -8.35
C PRO A 89 -18.49 13.05 -9.82
N ILE A 90 -19.29 13.66 -10.69
CA ILE A 90 -19.28 13.39 -12.14
C ILE A 90 -17.92 13.77 -12.73
N ASN A 91 -17.39 14.93 -12.33
CA ASN A 91 -16.11 15.43 -12.78
C ASN A 91 -15.05 15.17 -11.71
N ILE A 92 -14.25 14.12 -11.91
CA ILE A 92 -13.09 13.84 -11.06
C ILE A 92 -11.84 14.43 -11.72
N ARG A 93 -11.00 15.10 -10.93
CA ARG A 93 -9.67 15.54 -11.39
C ARG A 93 -8.83 14.34 -11.80
N THR A 94 -8.40 14.32 -13.05
CA THR A 94 -7.40 13.37 -13.53
C THR A 94 -6.00 14.00 -13.46
N PRO A 95 -4.95 13.25 -13.11
CA PRO A 95 -3.58 13.76 -13.18
C PRO A 95 -3.24 14.11 -14.63
N ARG A 96 -2.71 15.31 -14.85
CA ARG A 96 -2.36 15.86 -16.17
C ARG A 96 -0.90 15.58 -16.57
N THR A 97 -0.20 14.75 -15.80
CA THR A 97 1.20 14.43 -15.99
C THR A 97 1.41 13.68 -17.30
N ARG A 98 2.50 14.00 -18.03
CA ARG A 98 2.86 13.26 -19.26
C ARG A 98 3.16 11.80 -18.94
N ILE A 99 2.70 10.89 -19.80
CA ILE A 99 2.85 9.44 -19.63
C ILE A 99 4.33 9.05 -19.48
N GLU A 100 5.21 9.69 -20.26
CA GLU A 100 6.66 9.50 -20.27
C GLU A 100 7.29 9.74 -18.88
N ILE A 101 6.82 10.74 -18.14
CA ILE A 101 7.34 11.05 -16.80
C ILE A 101 6.88 9.99 -15.80
N VAL A 102 5.64 9.53 -15.91
CA VAL A 102 5.10 8.47 -15.05
C VAL A 102 5.83 7.16 -15.31
N GLU A 103 6.09 6.84 -16.57
CA GLU A 103 6.79 5.64 -17.01
C GLU A 103 8.27 5.69 -16.63
N PHE A 104 8.92 6.85 -16.76
CA PHE A 104 10.27 7.09 -16.24
C PHE A 104 10.36 6.85 -14.72
N ILE A 105 9.44 7.44 -13.95
CA ILE A 105 9.43 7.26 -12.48
C ILE A 105 9.16 5.81 -12.10
N LYS A 106 8.26 5.12 -12.81
CA LYS A 106 8.01 3.68 -12.60
C LYS A 106 9.26 2.87 -12.89
N ASN A 107 9.89 3.06 -14.05
CA ASN A 107 11.11 2.35 -14.42
C ASN A 107 12.23 2.58 -13.41
N GLN A 108 12.42 3.81 -12.94
CA GLN A 108 13.40 4.13 -11.89
C GLN A 108 13.08 3.43 -10.57
N ARG A 109 11.81 3.40 -10.16
CA ARG A 109 11.38 2.71 -8.92
C ARG A 109 11.38 1.20 -9.02
N GLU A 110 11.18 0.64 -10.21
CA GLU A 110 11.27 -0.79 -10.47
C GLU A 110 12.73 -1.24 -10.55
N THR A 111 13.61 -0.39 -11.09
CA THR A 111 15.06 -0.65 -11.19
C THR A 111 15.76 -0.46 -9.85
N TYR A 112 15.35 0.53 -9.03
CA TYR A 112 16.01 0.91 -7.77
C TYR A 112 15.01 0.99 -6.60
N PHE A 113 14.42 -0.13 -6.22
CA PHE A 113 13.18 -0.14 -5.41
C PHE A 113 13.31 0.23 -3.92
N ARG A 114 14.53 0.32 -3.37
CA ARG A 114 14.78 0.51 -1.93
C ARG A 114 15.73 1.65 -1.59
N ILE A 115 16.06 2.46 -2.57
CA ILE A 115 16.99 3.57 -2.39
C ILE A 115 16.20 4.85 -2.19
N GLY A 116 16.55 5.57 -1.12
CA GLY A 116 16.17 6.97 -1.03
C GLY A 116 16.87 7.75 -2.14
N LYS A 117 16.19 8.76 -2.68
CA LYS A 117 16.64 9.54 -3.85
C LYS A 117 18.09 10.05 -3.73
N GLU A 118 18.62 10.16 -2.51
CA GLU A 118 19.98 10.59 -2.17
C GLU A 118 21.11 9.76 -2.82
N ASN A 119 20.97 8.44 -2.97
CA ASN A 119 22.11 7.60 -3.44
C ASN A 119 22.19 7.45 -4.96
N LEU A 120 21.17 7.91 -5.71
CA LEU A 120 21.10 7.82 -7.19
C LEU A 120 21.71 9.02 -7.91
N GLY A 121 22.24 9.99 -7.16
CA GLY A 121 22.82 11.22 -7.70
C GLY A 121 24.34 11.18 -7.79
N THR A 122 24.99 12.03 -7.01
CA THR A 122 26.45 12.20 -6.99
C THR A 122 27.19 10.94 -6.55
N PHE A 123 26.60 10.14 -5.65
CA PHE A 123 27.21 8.91 -5.17
C PHE A 123 27.38 7.87 -6.27
N ASP A 124 26.33 7.60 -7.06
CA ASP A 124 26.40 6.66 -8.18
C ASP A 124 27.38 7.11 -9.27
N GLN A 125 27.49 8.43 -9.49
CA GLN A 125 28.49 8.99 -10.41
C GLN A 125 29.92 8.71 -9.94
N GLN A 126 30.19 8.90 -8.64
CA GLN A 126 31.51 8.64 -8.07
C GLN A 126 31.88 7.15 -8.16
N LEU A 127 30.95 6.24 -7.85
CA LEU A 127 31.20 4.80 -7.98
C LEU A 127 31.54 4.39 -9.42
N LYS A 128 30.91 5.01 -10.42
CA LYS A 128 31.24 4.80 -11.84
C LYS A 128 32.64 5.31 -12.18
N THR A 129 33.03 6.47 -11.68
CA THR A 129 34.39 7.00 -11.85
C THR A 129 35.43 6.07 -11.22
N ASP A 130 35.14 5.53 -10.04
CA ASP A 130 36.03 4.62 -9.32
C ASP A 130 35.96 3.17 -9.83
N ASN A 131 35.13 2.91 -10.85
CA ASN A 131 34.88 1.59 -11.43
C ASN A 131 34.43 0.53 -10.40
N ILE A 132 33.66 0.96 -9.39
CA ILE A 132 33.10 0.11 -8.34
C ILE A 132 31.67 -0.28 -8.74
N PRO A 133 31.36 -1.60 -8.82
CA PRO A 133 30.00 -2.03 -9.15
C PRO A 133 29.04 -1.70 -8.00
N HIS A 134 27.97 -0.97 -8.34
CA HIS A 134 26.90 -0.62 -7.40
C HIS A 134 25.82 -1.71 -7.41
N TYR A 135 25.79 -2.54 -6.37
CA TYR A 135 24.81 -3.62 -6.22
C TYR A 135 23.61 -3.21 -5.35
N PHE A 136 22.44 -3.73 -5.70
CA PHE A 136 21.17 -3.41 -5.04
C PHE A 136 20.49 -4.66 -4.49
N THR A 137 19.76 -4.50 -3.39
CA THR A 137 18.92 -5.57 -2.83
C THR A 137 17.59 -5.69 -3.59
N TYR A 138 17.06 -6.91 -3.70
CA TYR A 138 15.85 -7.19 -4.48
C TYR A 138 14.56 -6.60 -3.87
N PRO A 139 13.61 -6.19 -4.75
CA PRO A 139 12.24 -5.86 -4.42
C PRO A 139 11.56 -6.74 -3.36
N HIS A 140 11.01 -6.10 -2.34
CA HIS A 140 10.25 -6.68 -1.24
C HIS A 140 10.93 -7.83 -0.48
N CYS A 141 12.27 -7.88 -0.48
CA CYS A 141 13.04 -8.91 0.22
C CYS A 141 13.81 -8.33 1.43
N PRO A 142 13.15 -8.03 2.57
CA PRO A 142 13.82 -7.44 3.73
C PRO A 142 14.87 -8.36 4.36
N LYS A 143 14.78 -9.67 4.11
CA LYS A 143 15.71 -10.67 4.63
C LYS A 143 17.14 -10.48 4.11
N ILE A 144 17.31 -9.94 2.90
CA ILE A 144 18.62 -9.73 2.28
C ILE A 144 19.46 -8.76 3.12
N ASP A 145 18.81 -7.77 3.72
CA ASP A 145 19.47 -6.72 4.50
C ASP A 145 19.45 -6.99 6.02
N SER A 146 19.16 -8.23 6.41
CA SER A 146 18.92 -8.58 7.81
C SER A 146 20.11 -8.36 8.73
N PHE A 147 21.34 -8.36 8.19
CA PHE A 147 22.55 -8.06 8.95
C PHE A 147 22.67 -6.57 9.28
N ILE A 148 22.44 -5.69 8.30
CA ILE A 148 22.47 -4.23 8.49
C ILE A 148 21.33 -3.80 9.40
N GLU A 149 20.12 -4.32 9.19
CA GLU A 149 18.96 -4.02 10.05
C GLU A 149 19.21 -4.43 11.51
N ARG A 150 19.89 -5.57 11.73
CA ARG A 150 20.28 -6.00 13.08
C ARG A 150 21.32 -5.07 13.69
N TYR A 151 22.28 -4.60 12.90
CA TYR A 151 23.26 -3.61 13.34
C TYR A 151 22.58 -2.29 13.69
N ASN A 152 21.70 -1.77 12.84
CA ASN A 152 20.95 -0.54 13.08
C ASN A 152 20.12 -0.62 14.37
N ARG A 153 19.44 -1.74 14.61
CA ARG A 153 18.72 -1.98 15.86
C ARG A 153 19.66 -1.99 17.08
N THR A 154 20.86 -2.55 16.91
CA THR A 154 21.87 -2.58 17.98
C THR A 154 22.35 -1.18 18.30
N LEU A 155 22.64 -0.37 17.29
CA LEU A 155 23.01 1.03 17.44
C LEU A 155 21.87 1.85 18.08
N GLN A 156 20.62 1.60 17.67
CA GLN A 156 19.44 2.22 18.26
C GLN A 156 19.36 1.94 19.76
N ASN A 157 19.40 0.67 20.15
CA ASN A 157 19.24 0.26 21.54
C ASN A 157 20.43 0.65 22.42
N ASP A 158 21.65 0.52 21.91
CA ASP A 158 22.88 0.69 22.70
C ASP A 158 23.29 2.18 22.78
N ILE A 159 22.89 3.02 21.80
CA ILE A 159 23.30 4.42 21.72
C ILE A 159 22.15 5.41 21.57
N ILE A 160 21.24 5.24 20.61
CA ILE A 160 20.26 6.29 20.34
C ILE A 160 19.25 6.41 21.49
N ASP A 161 18.70 5.29 21.95
CA ASP A 161 17.67 5.29 23.00
C ASP A 161 18.21 5.76 24.37
N PRO A 162 19.40 5.32 24.85
CA PRO A 162 19.94 5.78 26.13
C PRO A 162 20.42 7.24 26.13
N TYR A 163 20.87 7.74 24.98
CA TYR A 163 21.46 9.08 24.85
C TYR A 163 20.54 10.06 24.10
N LEU A 164 19.23 9.79 24.08
CA LEU A 164 18.22 10.56 23.36
C LEU A 164 18.27 12.06 23.71
N ASP A 165 18.47 12.36 25.00
CA ASP A 165 18.54 13.74 25.52
C ASP A 165 19.73 14.53 24.96
N THR A 166 20.83 13.85 24.64
CA THR A 166 22.07 14.44 24.11
C THR A 166 22.13 14.53 22.59
N ILE A 167 21.14 14.00 21.86
CA ILE A 167 21.13 13.98 20.38
C ILE A 167 21.19 15.39 19.78
N HIS A 168 20.64 16.39 20.48
CA HIS A 168 20.67 17.78 20.01
C HIS A 168 22.07 18.38 20.01
N ASN A 169 22.98 17.89 20.88
CA ASN A 169 24.37 18.33 20.93
C ASN A 169 25.26 17.36 20.15
N LYS A 170 25.52 17.72 18.88
CA LYS A 170 26.29 16.89 17.95
C LYS A 170 27.71 16.54 18.44
N GLY A 171 28.37 17.43 19.19
CA GLY A 171 29.72 17.19 19.68
C GLY A 171 29.76 16.04 20.68
N VAL A 172 28.97 16.18 21.75
CA VAL A 172 28.87 15.17 22.82
C VAL A 172 28.34 13.84 22.30
N PHE A 173 27.33 13.87 21.42
CA PHE A 173 26.81 12.64 20.82
C PHE A 173 27.84 11.97 19.89
N GLY A 174 28.64 12.76 19.16
CA GLY A 174 29.72 12.26 18.30
C GLY A 174 30.81 11.53 19.10
N GLU A 175 31.19 12.05 20.27
CA GLU A 175 32.13 11.39 21.17
C GLU A 175 31.60 10.02 21.62
N LYS A 176 30.32 9.95 22.04
CA LYS A 176 29.68 8.69 22.45
C LYS A 176 29.55 7.68 21.31
N LEU A 177 29.21 8.15 20.10
CA LEU A 177 29.20 7.30 18.91
C LEU A 177 30.61 6.74 18.60
N THR A 178 31.65 7.55 18.81
CA THR A 178 33.04 7.16 18.57
C THR A 178 33.49 6.11 19.58
N GLU A 179 33.23 6.33 20.87
CA GLU A 179 33.46 5.34 21.95
C GLU A 179 32.77 4.01 21.63
N PHE A 180 31.51 4.06 21.18
CA PHE A 180 30.76 2.87 20.78
C PHE A 180 31.39 2.14 19.60
N ASN A 181 31.79 2.86 18.54
CA ASN A 181 32.43 2.24 17.37
C ASN A 181 33.74 1.55 17.74
N ILE A 182 34.55 2.18 18.60
CA ILE A 182 35.79 1.57 19.11
C ILE A 182 35.46 0.29 19.87
N TYR A 183 34.51 0.34 20.81
CA TYR A 183 34.08 -0.83 21.58
C TYR A 183 33.53 -1.96 20.68
N TYR A 184 32.64 -1.62 19.75
CA TYR A 184 31.99 -2.57 18.84
C TYR A 184 33.02 -3.32 17.99
N ASN A 185 34.01 -2.62 17.44
CA ASN A 185 35.00 -3.21 16.54
C ASN A 185 36.14 -3.92 17.29
N SER A 186 36.55 -3.44 18.46
CA SER A 186 37.73 -3.95 19.18
C SER A 186 37.42 -4.99 20.25
N GLN A 187 36.31 -4.84 21.00
CA GLN A 187 36.07 -5.58 22.24
C GLN A 187 34.78 -6.40 22.21
N ARG A 188 33.75 -5.98 21.49
CA ARG A 188 32.43 -6.64 21.52
C ARG A 188 32.53 -8.08 20.98
N PRO A 189 32.10 -9.10 21.74
CA PRO A 189 32.09 -10.47 21.25
C PRO A 189 30.87 -10.71 20.34
N HIS A 190 31.09 -11.29 19.16
CA HIS A 190 30.03 -11.64 18.22
C HIS A 190 29.82 -13.15 18.15
N HIS A 191 28.58 -13.60 18.40
CA HIS A 191 28.24 -15.02 18.33
C HIS A 191 28.49 -15.65 16.95
N SER A 192 28.26 -14.91 15.87
CA SER A 192 28.53 -15.39 14.50
C SER A 192 30.02 -15.55 14.20
N LEU A 193 30.90 -14.90 14.98
CA LEU A 193 32.35 -14.91 14.81
C LEU A 193 33.04 -15.72 15.92
N ASN A 194 32.38 -16.77 16.44
CA ASN A 194 32.91 -17.58 17.55
C ASN A 194 33.33 -16.76 18.79
N LYS A 195 32.59 -15.68 19.09
CA LYS A 195 32.84 -14.72 20.18
C LYS A 195 34.09 -13.84 19.99
N MET A 196 34.67 -13.79 18.80
CA MET A 196 35.69 -12.81 18.45
C MET A 196 35.06 -11.43 18.21
N SER A 197 35.86 -10.37 18.39
CA SER A 197 35.51 -9.04 17.90
C SER A 197 35.74 -8.94 16.37
N PRO A 198 35.09 -7.98 15.68
CA PRO A 198 35.27 -7.82 14.24
C PRO A 198 36.74 -7.63 13.84
N LEU A 199 37.51 -6.83 14.60
CA LEU A 199 38.94 -6.65 14.34
C LEU A 199 39.75 -7.92 14.56
N GLN A 200 39.46 -8.69 15.62
CA GLN A 200 40.14 -9.96 15.87
C GLN A 200 39.90 -10.96 14.74
N TYR A 201 38.66 -11.04 14.26
CA TYR A 201 38.29 -11.89 13.13
C TYR A 201 39.01 -11.48 11.84
N PHE A 202 39.11 -10.17 11.55
CA PHE A 202 39.86 -9.69 10.39
C PHE A 202 41.34 -10.06 10.45
N ILE A 203 41.95 -9.95 11.63
CA ILE A 203 43.36 -10.32 11.86
C ILE A 203 43.54 -11.83 11.66
N SER A 204 42.63 -12.68 12.17
CA SER A 204 42.73 -14.13 12.04
C SER A 204 42.57 -14.63 10.60
N GLU A 205 41.72 -13.97 9.81
CA GLU A 205 41.47 -14.33 8.40
C GLU A 205 42.49 -13.71 7.43
N GLY A 206 43.51 -12.98 7.93
CA GLY A 206 44.54 -12.35 7.11
C GLY A 206 44.04 -11.20 6.23
N GLN A 207 42.81 -10.71 6.48
CA GLN A 207 42.21 -9.59 5.75
C GLN A 207 42.55 -8.29 6.49
N MET A 208 43.70 -7.70 6.17
CA MET A 208 44.05 -6.36 6.63
C MET A 208 43.21 -5.32 5.88
N SER A 209 42.20 -4.76 6.54
CA SER A 209 41.59 -3.52 6.05
C SER A 209 42.56 -2.36 6.23
N HIS A 210 42.97 -1.71 5.15
CA HIS A 210 43.71 -0.45 5.17
C HIS A 210 42.93 0.72 5.82
N MET A 211 41.65 0.51 6.16
CA MET A 211 40.74 1.49 6.75
C MET A 211 40.28 1.09 8.16
N SER A 212 41.14 0.46 8.97
CA SER A 212 40.72 0.01 10.32
C SER A 212 40.30 1.15 11.24
N LEU A 213 40.76 2.39 11.02
CA LEU A 213 40.25 3.62 11.62
C LEU A 213 40.59 4.77 10.65
N THR A 214 39.62 5.34 9.95
CA THR A 214 39.91 6.51 9.10
C THR A 214 40.29 7.69 9.98
N TYR A 215 41.59 7.98 10.02
CA TYR A 215 42.11 9.33 10.18
C TYR A 215 41.40 10.23 9.17
N THR A 216 40.48 11.06 9.63
CA THR A 216 40.17 12.28 8.88
C THR A 216 41.25 13.27 9.26
N ASN A 217 42.21 13.49 8.36
CA ASN A 217 43.06 14.67 8.48
C ASN A 217 42.13 15.89 8.35
N THR A 218 42.09 16.69 9.42
CA THR A 218 41.55 18.06 9.42
C THR A 218 42.24 18.92 8.38
#